data_AF-A0A164MPE2-F1
#
_entry.id   AF-A0A164MPE2-F1
#
_cell.length_a   1.000
_cell.length_b   1.000
_cell.length_c   1.000
_cell.angle_alpha   90.00
_cell.angle_beta   90.00
_cell.angle_gamma   90.00
#
_symmetry.space_group_name_H-M   'P 1'
#
loop_
_entity.id
_entity.type
_entity.pdbx_description
1 polymer ?
#
loop_
_entity_poly.entity_id
_entity_poly.type
_entity_poly.pdbx_seq_one_letter_code
_entity_poly.pdbx_strand_id
1 'polypeptide(L)'
;DSTIRHENELIRVIQSIQCDQQRAKHVQAVSTAQYNGWLAAAQLGLRQCIKLIATGNIVSALQCTPTTVNFTTDTTTCRPQPRFNNFTIGRSGWEHTAFTQCYWAGGILNFNDKPHAYRNNTWPPVEASIVIQQRD
;
A
#
# COMPACT_ATOMS: atom_id res chain seq x y z
N ASP A 1 -41.85 9.41 28.13
CA ASP A 1 -40.66 9.30 28.98
C ASP A 1 -39.85 8.01 28.77
N SER A 2 -40.49 6.87 28.48
CA SER A 2 -39.78 5.61 28.11
C SER A 2 -39.08 5.66 26.74
N THR A 3 -39.68 6.32 25.74
CA THR A 3 -39.12 6.47 24.39
C THR A 3 -37.81 7.25 24.40
N ILE A 4 -37.75 8.36 25.13
CA ILE A 4 -36.52 9.17 25.28
C ILE A 4 -35.41 8.37 25.98
N ARG A 5 -35.77 7.53 26.97
CA ARG A 5 -34.82 6.62 27.62
C ARG A 5 -34.24 5.60 26.64
N HIS A 6 -35.08 5.01 25.79
CA HIS A 6 -34.65 4.05 24.78
C HIS A 6 -33.76 4.70 23.69
N GLU A 7 -34.11 5.90 23.23
CA GLU A 7 -33.29 6.65 22.27
C GLU A 7 -31.91 7.01 22.84
N ASN A 8 -31.84 7.44 24.10
CA ASN A 8 -30.57 7.73 24.76
C ASN A 8 -29.70 6.48 24.94
N GLU A 9 -30.31 5.33 25.22
CA GLU A 9 -29.62 4.04 25.30
C GLU A 9 -29.05 3.63 23.94
N LEU A 10 -29.85 3.72 22.87
CA LEU A 10 -29.40 3.46 21.51
C LEU A 10 -28.23 4.35 21.10
N ILE A 11 -28.29 5.65 21.43
CA ILE A 11 -27.19 6.58 21.17
C ILE A 11 -25.91 6.16 21.89
N ARG A 12 -25.98 5.73 23.16
CA ARG A 12 -24.80 5.24 23.89
C ARG A 12 -24.22 3.98 23.24
N VAL A 13 -25.07 3.05 22.82
CA VAL A 13 -24.62 1.82 22.14
C VAL A 13 -23.94 2.15 20.81
N ILE A 14 -24.53 3.04 20.00
CA ILE A 14 -23.95 3.49 18.73
C ILE A 14 -22.57 4.13 18.97
N GLN A 15 -22.45 5.01 19.97
CA GLN A 15 -21.19 5.65 20.32
C GLN A 15 -20.12 4.63 20.74
N SER A 16 -20.49 3.63 21.56
CA SER A 16 -19.58 2.56 21.96
C SER A 16 -19.07 1.77 20.75
N ILE A 17 -19.98 1.37 19.86
CA ILE A 17 -19.64 0.62 18.64
C ILE A 17 -18.74 1.45 17.72
N GLN A 18 -19.02 2.76 17.59
CA GLN A 18 -18.18 3.66 16.81
C GLN A 18 -16.76 3.75 17.38
N CYS A 19 -16.60 3.85 18.71
CA CYS A 19 -15.30 3.85 19.36
C CYS A 19 -14.54 2.53 19.10
N ASP A 20 -15.21 1.38 19.24
CA ASP A 20 -14.61 0.07 18.97
C ASP A 20 -14.21 -0.08 17.51
N GLN A 21 -15.04 0.39 16.58
CA GLN A 21 -14.73 0.41 15.16
C GLN A 21 -13.49 1.28 14.86
N GLN A 22 -13.37 2.45 15.48
CA GLN A 22 -12.19 3.31 15.30
C GLN A 22 -10.93 2.65 15.87
N ARG A 23 -11.04 1.97 17.02
CA ARG A 23 -9.93 1.21 17.61
C ARG A 23 -9.47 0.07 16.69
N ALA A 24 -10.41 -0.67 16.12
CA ALA A 24 -10.11 -1.75 15.18
C ALA A 24 -9.42 -1.21 13.91
N LYS A 25 -9.94 -0.12 13.32
CA LYS A 25 -9.32 0.56 12.17
C LYS A 25 -7.89 1.00 12.48
N HIS A 26 -7.66 1.56 13.67
CA HIS A 26 -6.32 1.98 14.09
C HIS A 26 -5.35 0.78 14.16
N VAL A 27 -5.74 -0.31 14.84
CA VAL A 27 -4.89 -1.51 14.95
C VAL A 27 -4.61 -2.12 13.58
N GLN A 28 -5.61 -2.18 12.71
CA GLN A 28 -5.45 -2.63 11.33
C GLN A 28 -4.46 -1.74 10.56
N ALA A 29 -4.61 -0.42 10.63
CA ALA A 29 -3.71 0.51 9.96
C ALA A 29 -2.27 0.42 10.48
N VAL A 30 -2.06 0.27 11.79
CA VAL A 30 -0.72 0.02 12.37
C VAL A 30 -0.11 -1.25 11.79
N SER A 31 -0.86 -2.36 11.81
CA SER A 31 -0.38 -3.64 11.28
C SER A 31 -0.06 -3.56 9.80
N THR A 32 -0.92 -2.93 8.99
CA THR A 32 -0.67 -2.73 7.56
C THR A 32 0.55 -1.83 7.34
N ALA A 33 0.71 -0.76 8.12
CA ALA A 33 1.79 0.22 7.96
C ALA A 33 3.19 -0.37 8.21
N GLN A 34 3.28 -1.43 9.03
CA GLN A 34 4.53 -2.17 9.23
C GLN A 34 5.04 -2.82 7.93
N TYR A 35 4.12 -3.22 7.04
CA TYR A 35 4.47 -3.85 5.75
C TYR A 35 4.44 -2.85 4.59
N ASN A 36 3.40 -2.01 4.53
CA ASN A 36 3.22 -1.02 3.48
C ASN A 36 2.43 0.19 4.01
N GLY A 37 3.16 1.26 4.34
CA GLY A 37 2.60 2.52 4.81
C GLY A 37 1.65 3.22 3.84
N TRP A 38 1.78 2.97 2.54
CA TRP A 38 0.91 3.51 1.50
C TRP A 38 -0.44 2.81 1.46
N LEU A 39 -0.43 1.48 1.52
CA LEU A 39 -1.63 0.68 1.63
C LEU A 39 -2.40 1.00 2.92
N ALA A 40 -1.68 1.20 4.03
CA ALA A 40 -2.28 1.61 5.30
C ALA A 40 -2.97 2.98 5.20
N ALA A 41 -2.36 3.95 4.51
CA ALA A 41 -2.96 5.26 4.27
C ALA A 41 -4.22 5.16 3.39
N ALA A 42 -4.19 4.32 2.34
CA ALA A 42 -5.32 4.08 1.45
C ALA A 42 -6.51 3.44 2.19
N GLN A 43 -6.26 2.48 3.09
CA GLN A 43 -7.29 1.87 3.95
C GLN A 43 -8.00 2.89 4.86
N LEU A 44 -7.29 3.94 5.27
CA LEU A 44 -7.84 5.04 6.07
C LEU A 44 -8.48 6.16 5.23
N GLY A 45 -8.52 6.03 3.89
CA GLY A 45 -9.07 7.05 3.00
C GLY A 45 -8.28 8.36 3.00
N LEU A 46 -6.98 8.31 3.33
CA LEU A 46 -6.10 9.47 3.32
C LEU A 46 -5.81 9.93 1.88
N ARG A 47 -5.41 11.20 1.73
CA ARG A 47 -5.07 11.79 0.41
C ARG A 47 -3.94 11.01 -0.27
N GLN A 48 -3.94 11.06 -1.60
CA GLN A 48 -2.80 10.59 -2.41
C GLN A 48 -1.51 11.27 -1.92
N CYS A 49 -0.40 10.53 -1.86
CA CYS A 49 0.88 10.98 -1.31
C CYS A 49 0.95 11.09 0.23
N ILE A 50 0.29 10.18 0.97
CA ILE A 50 0.53 10.01 2.41
C ILE A 50 1.02 8.60 2.70
N LYS A 51 2.16 8.49 3.39
CA LYS A 51 2.70 7.23 3.91
C LYS A 51 2.62 7.19 5.43
N LEU A 52 2.08 6.12 5.97
CA LEU A 52 2.09 5.86 7.41
C LEU A 52 3.38 5.15 7.84
N ILE A 53 4.04 5.66 8.87
CA ILE A 53 5.25 5.10 9.46
C ILE A 53 4.91 4.65 10.89
N ALA A 54 4.94 3.35 11.13
CA ALA A 54 4.66 2.78 12.44
C ALA A 54 5.94 2.74 13.30
N THR A 55 5.85 3.21 14.55
CA THR A 55 6.90 3.10 15.57
C THR A 55 6.27 2.61 16.88
N GLY A 56 6.43 1.31 17.17
CA GLY A 56 5.69 0.67 18.26
C GLY A 56 4.19 0.78 18.04
N ASN A 57 3.49 1.45 18.97
CA ASN A 57 2.04 1.65 18.92
C ASN A 57 1.62 3.00 18.31
N ILE A 58 2.58 3.80 17.83
CA ILE A 58 2.34 5.14 17.27
C ILE A 58 2.47 5.07 15.75
N VAL A 59 1.66 5.85 15.04
CA VAL A 59 1.73 6.02 13.59
C VAL A 59 1.95 7.48 13.25
N SER A 60 2.97 7.77 12.47
CA SER A 60 3.23 9.10 11.90
C SER A 60 2.85 9.14 10.42
N ALA A 61 2.32 10.27 9.95
CA ALA A 61 1.99 10.48 8.54
C ALA A 61 3.09 11.31 7.87
N LEU A 62 3.78 10.74 6.89
CA LEU A 62 4.66 11.47 5.98
C LEU A 62 3.84 11.90 4.76
N GLN A 63 3.71 13.22 4.58
CA GLN A 63 3.11 13.80 3.38
C GLN A 63 4.18 14.01 2.31
N CYS A 64 3.80 13.88 1.05
CA CYS A 64 4.69 14.12 -0.08
C CYS A 64 3.98 14.82 -1.24
N THR A 65 4.77 15.16 -2.25
CA THR A 65 4.28 15.68 -3.52
C THR A 65 4.45 14.61 -4.59
N PRO A 66 3.40 14.20 -5.30
CA PRO A 66 3.52 13.22 -6.36
C PRO A 66 4.29 13.80 -7.55
N THR A 67 5.23 13.04 -8.08
CA THR A 67 5.99 13.39 -9.28
C THR A 67 5.89 12.30 -10.31
N THR A 68 5.51 12.65 -11.53
CA THR A 68 5.51 11.71 -12.66
C THR A 68 6.95 11.44 -13.09
N VAL A 69 7.33 10.18 -13.08
CA VAL A 69 8.65 9.71 -13.53
C VAL A 69 8.48 8.63 -14.59
N ASN A 70 9.37 8.65 -15.58
CA ASN A 70 9.45 7.59 -16.59
C ASN A 70 10.70 6.76 -16.29
N PHE A 71 10.50 5.51 -15.88
CA PHE A 71 11.60 4.57 -15.70
C PHE A 71 12.06 4.04 -17.07
N THR A 72 13.36 4.11 -17.31
CA THR A 72 14.00 3.35 -18.38
C THR A 72 14.27 1.92 -17.90
N THR A 73 14.70 1.06 -18.82
CA THR A 73 15.07 -0.32 -18.49
C THR A 73 16.58 -0.47 -18.59
N ASP A 74 17.21 -0.87 -17.48
CA ASP A 74 18.62 -1.24 -17.41
C ASP A 74 18.75 -2.77 -17.38
N THR A 75 19.45 -3.34 -18.36
CA THR A 75 19.62 -4.79 -18.46
C THR A 75 20.89 -5.20 -17.74
N THR A 76 20.71 -5.77 -16.55
CA THR A 76 21.81 -6.24 -15.70
C THR A 76 21.96 -7.77 -15.80
N THR A 77 22.97 -8.34 -15.15
CA THR A 77 23.11 -9.81 -15.01
C THR A 77 21.89 -10.46 -14.36
N CYS A 78 21.11 -9.69 -13.60
CA CYS A 78 19.90 -10.13 -12.89
C CYS A 78 18.60 -9.81 -13.65
N ARG A 79 18.67 -9.74 -14.99
CA ARG A 79 17.54 -9.43 -15.90
C ARG A 79 17.27 -7.91 -16.01
N PRO A 80 16.31 -7.50 -16.87
CA PRO A 80 15.88 -6.11 -17.01
C PRO A 80 15.33 -5.54 -15.69
N GLN A 81 15.77 -4.34 -15.33
CA GLN A 81 15.37 -3.64 -14.10
C GLN A 81 14.98 -2.18 -14.42
N PRO A 82 13.99 -1.60 -13.74
CA PRO A 82 13.59 -0.22 -13.95
C PRO A 82 14.63 0.73 -13.34
N ARG A 83 15.01 1.77 -14.08
CA ARG A 83 15.99 2.76 -13.65
C ARG A 83 15.52 4.18 -13.96
N PHE A 84 15.76 5.07 -13.02
CA PHE A 84 15.56 6.51 -13.17
C PHE A 84 16.74 7.21 -12.50
N ASN A 85 17.68 7.74 -13.28
CA ASN A 85 18.98 8.22 -12.79
C ASN A 85 19.70 7.14 -11.95
N ASN A 86 19.96 7.42 -10.67
CA ASN A 86 20.55 6.49 -9.70
C ASN A 86 19.50 5.82 -8.79
N PHE A 87 18.23 5.89 -9.18
CA PHE A 87 17.11 5.34 -8.43
C PHE A 87 16.40 4.23 -9.22
N THR A 88 15.63 3.44 -8.49
CA THR A 88 14.64 2.48 -8.99
C THR A 88 13.34 2.65 -8.20
N ILE A 89 12.26 2.02 -8.64
CA ILE A 89 11.01 1.98 -7.88
C ILE A 89 11.17 1.03 -6.68
N GLY A 90 10.75 1.49 -5.50
CA GLY A 90 10.73 0.72 -4.26
C GLY A 90 9.73 -0.43 -4.31
N ARG A 91 9.86 -1.43 -3.42
CA ARG A 91 8.95 -2.59 -3.41
C ARG A 91 7.49 -2.22 -3.13
N SER A 92 7.26 -1.09 -2.45
CA SER A 92 5.93 -0.51 -2.23
C SER A 92 5.28 0.01 -3.51
N GLY A 93 6.05 0.26 -4.58
CA GLY A 93 5.54 0.77 -5.85
C GLY A 93 5.28 2.27 -5.90
N TRP A 94 5.53 3.01 -4.82
CA TRP A 94 5.23 4.45 -4.70
C TRP A 94 6.45 5.35 -4.51
N GLU A 95 7.58 4.81 -4.06
CA GLU A 95 8.74 5.58 -3.65
C GLU A 95 9.98 5.23 -4.47
N HIS A 96 10.88 6.20 -4.65
CA HIS A 96 12.21 5.93 -5.16
C HIS A 96 13.07 5.25 -4.09
N THR A 97 13.87 4.29 -4.51
CA THR A 97 14.96 3.73 -3.71
C THR A 97 16.25 3.75 -4.52
N ALA A 98 17.40 3.72 -3.83
CA ALA A 98 18.69 3.67 -4.51
C ALA A 98 18.75 2.45 -5.45
N PHE A 99 19.23 2.67 -6.67
CA PHE A 99 19.42 1.58 -7.62
C PHE A 99 20.53 0.65 -7.11
N THR A 100 20.19 -0.62 -6.95
CA THR A 100 21.13 -1.69 -6.64
C THR A 100 20.95 -2.80 -7.67
N GLN A 101 22.06 -3.39 -8.13
CA GLN A 101 21.99 -4.50 -9.06
C GLN A 101 21.20 -5.64 -8.41
N CYS A 102 20.34 -6.31 -9.18
CA CYS A 102 19.49 -7.40 -8.71
C CYS A 102 18.38 -7.03 -7.71
N TYR A 103 18.13 -5.74 -7.43
CA TYR A 103 17.03 -5.31 -6.56
C TYR A 103 15.68 -5.91 -6.98
N TRP A 104 15.43 -6.05 -8.29
CA TRP A 104 14.23 -6.64 -8.87
C TRP A 104 14.47 -8.01 -9.56
N ALA A 105 15.41 -8.82 -9.06
CA ALA A 105 15.77 -10.12 -9.69
C ALA A 105 14.59 -11.08 -9.96
N GLY A 106 13.46 -10.94 -9.25
CA GLY A 106 12.24 -11.71 -9.50
C GLY A 106 11.46 -11.33 -10.78
N GLY A 107 11.83 -10.25 -11.46
CA GLY A 107 11.27 -9.83 -12.76
C GLY A 107 9.85 -9.26 -12.73
N ILE A 108 9.15 -9.34 -11.59
CA ILE A 108 7.87 -8.66 -11.36
C ILE A 108 8.13 -7.39 -10.54
N LEU A 109 7.77 -6.25 -11.11
CA LEU A 109 7.81 -4.94 -10.47
C LEU A 109 6.45 -4.58 -9.89
N ASN A 110 6.47 -3.65 -8.95
CA ASN A 110 5.27 -2.96 -8.50
C ASN A 110 5.34 -1.50 -8.95
N PHE A 111 4.38 -1.05 -9.77
CA PHE A 111 4.17 0.38 -10.04
C PHE A 111 2.79 0.77 -9.51
N ASN A 112 2.76 1.63 -8.49
CA ASN A 112 1.53 2.14 -7.86
C ASN A 112 0.55 1.02 -7.45
N ASP A 113 1.05 0.03 -6.73
CA ASP A 113 0.35 -1.19 -6.30
C ASP A 113 -0.15 -2.12 -7.43
N LYS A 114 0.34 -1.95 -8.66
CA LYS A 114 0.06 -2.84 -9.78
C LYS A 114 1.28 -3.68 -10.12
N PRO A 115 1.14 -5.01 -10.27
CA PRO A 115 2.25 -5.84 -10.72
C PRO A 115 2.50 -5.63 -12.21
N HIS A 116 3.76 -5.51 -12.59
CA HIS A 116 4.21 -5.42 -13.99
C HIS A 116 5.32 -6.42 -14.24
N ALA A 117 5.38 -6.99 -15.44
CA ALA A 117 6.45 -7.92 -15.84
C ALA A 117 7.08 -7.46 -17.15
N TYR A 118 8.39 -7.63 -17.30
CA TYR A 118 9.08 -7.21 -18.50
C TYR A 118 8.70 -8.09 -19.68
N ARG A 119 8.12 -7.51 -20.73
CA ARG A 119 7.76 -8.20 -21.97
C ARG A 119 7.85 -7.25 -23.15
N ASN A 120 8.39 -7.72 -24.28
CA ASN A 120 8.49 -6.94 -25.52
C ASN A 120 9.11 -5.55 -25.32
N ASN A 121 10.20 -5.46 -24.54
CA ASN A 121 10.88 -4.20 -24.19
C ASN A 121 10.03 -3.17 -23.43
N THR A 122 8.97 -3.62 -22.79
CA THR A 122 8.06 -2.78 -22.01
C THR A 122 7.70 -3.45 -20.69
N TRP A 123 7.04 -2.70 -19.79
CA TRP A 123 6.52 -3.19 -18.52
C TRP A 123 4.99 -3.22 -18.54
N PRO A 124 4.33 -4.14 -19.28
CA PRO A 124 2.88 -4.27 -19.23
C PRO A 124 2.41 -4.73 -17.84
N PRO A 125 1.19 -4.34 -17.42
CA PRO A 125 0.59 -4.85 -16.20
C PRO A 125 0.36 -6.36 -16.31
N VAL A 126 0.52 -7.05 -15.18
CA VAL A 126 0.19 -8.46 -15.04
C VAL A 126 -1.21 -8.55 -14.46
N GLU A 127 -2.12 -9.22 -15.16
CA GLU A 127 -3.41 -9.57 -14.59
C GLU A 127 -3.22 -10.73 -13.61
N ALA A 128 -3.52 -10.48 -12.33
CA ALA A 128 -3.54 -11.54 -11.33
C ALA A 128 -4.85 -12.32 -11.47
N SER A 129 -4.78 -13.53 -12.02
CA SER A 129 -5.86 -14.50 -11.93
C SER A 129 -5.65 -15.38 -10.71
N ILE A 130 -6.59 -15.33 -9.76
CA ILE A 130 -6.62 -16.30 -8.66
C ILE A 130 -7.30 -17.54 -9.22
N VAL A 131 -6.51 -18.56 -9.54
CA VAL A 131 -7.06 -19.90 -9.82
C VAL A 131 -7.39 -20.50 -8.46
N ILE A 132 -8.66 -20.43 -8.07
CA ILE A 132 -9.15 -21.22 -6.94
C ILE A 132 -9.15 -22.67 -7.43
N GLN A 133 -8.15 -23.46 -6.99
CA GLN A 133 -8.23 -24.90 -7.15
C GLN A 133 -9.45 -25.36 -6.34
N GLN A 134 -10.53 -25.74 -7.03
CA GLN A 134 -11.60 -26.48 -6.39
C GLN A 134 -10.99 -27.81 -5.93
N ARG A 135 -11.14 -28.13 -4.64
CA ARG A 135 -10.93 -29.49 -4.16
C ARG A 135 -12.08 -30.32 -4.72
N ASP A 136 -11.75 -31.31 -5.54
CA ASP A 136 -12.64 -32.44 -5.86
C ASP A 136 -12.97 -33.25 -4.60
#